data_AF-A0AA39L0L8-F1
#
_entry.id   AF-A0AA39L0L8-F1
#
_cell.length_a   1.000
_cell.length_b   1.000
_cell.length_c   1.000
_cell.angle_alpha   90.00
_cell.angle_beta   90.00
_cell.angle_gamma   90.00
#
_symmetry.space_group_name_H-M   'P 1'
#
loop_
_entity.id
_entity.type
_entity.pdbx_description
1 polymer ?
#
loop_
_entity_poly.entity_id
_entity_poly.type
_entity_poly.pdbx_seq_one_letter_code
_entity_poly.pdbx_strand_id
1 'polypeptide(L)'
;MRHFTDFPVWSGVNVAGVRLRDLDANVGTENDKENYSEIHKQVVDSAYEVIKLKGYTSWAIGLSVSHLACAILRNSHQVHAVSTMVSGFHGISEEVFLSLPCTLGENGVTYVVQQKLTDQERNMLQKSALTMHEVQTGLKF
;
A
#
# COMPACT_ATOMS: atom_id res chain seq x y z
N MET A 1 -1.10 -9.88 19.56
CA MET A 1 -0.59 -8.61 18.99
C MET A 1 -1.05 -8.58 17.55
N ARG A 2 -1.78 -7.55 17.08
CA ARG A 2 -2.23 -7.49 15.68
C ARG A 2 -1.05 -6.95 14.85
N HIS A 3 -0.52 -7.77 13.95
CA HIS A 3 0.59 -7.39 13.07
C HIS A 3 -0.01 -6.83 11.77
N PHE A 4 -0.15 -5.50 11.69
CA PHE A 4 -0.50 -4.85 10.43
C PHE A 4 0.73 -4.80 9.53
N THR A 5 0.55 -5.20 8.27
CA THR A 5 1.58 -5.18 7.24
C THR A 5 1.44 -3.98 6.29
N ASP A 6 0.44 -3.12 6.50
CA ASP A 6 0.27 -1.89 5.75
C ASP A 6 1.17 -0.77 6.32
N PHE A 7 1.70 0.08 5.44
CA PHE A 7 2.58 1.19 5.82
C PHE A 7 2.40 2.39 4.86
N PRO A 8 2.52 3.63 5.37
CA PRO A 8 2.42 4.83 4.55
C PRO A 8 3.78 5.19 3.91
N VAL A 9 3.77 5.63 2.65
CA VAL A 9 4.94 6.16 1.95
C VAL A 9 4.92 7.70 1.99
N TRP A 10 5.24 8.26 3.15
CA TRP A 10 5.21 9.71 3.39
C TRP A 10 6.18 10.50 2.49
N SER A 11 7.29 9.90 2.07
CA SER A 11 8.25 10.50 1.12
C SER A 11 7.65 10.85 -0.25
N GLY A 12 6.56 10.17 -0.64
CA GLY A 12 5.85 10.40 -1.89
C GLY A 12 4.63 11.31 -1.80
N VAL A 13 4.19 11.68 -0.59
CA VAL A 13 2.97 12.47 -0.39
C VAL A 13 3.20 13.91 -0.84
N ASN A 14 2.35 14.38 -1.75
CA ASN A 14 2.48 15.69 -2.36
C ASN A 14 1.12 16.26 -2.79
N VAL A 15 1.06 17.58 -2.94
CA VAL A 15 -0.05 18.30 -3.57
C VAL A 15 0.53 19.15 -4.69
N ALA A 16 0.01 19.02 -5.91
CA ALA A 16 0.51 19.69 -7.11
C ALA A 16 2.04 19.51 -7.33
N GLY A 17 2.58 18.36 -6.94
CA GLY A 17 4.02 18.05 -7.04
C GLY A 17 4.89 18.60 -5.91
N VAL A 18 4.36 19.43 -5.02
CA VAL A 18 5.08 19.92 -3.83
C VAL A 18 4.94 18.88 -2.73
N ARG A 19 6.07 18.29 -2.29
CA ARG A 19 6.04 17.24 -1.27
C ARG A 19 5.80 17.84 0.10
N LEU A 20 4.98 17.17 0.91
CA LEU A 20 4.73 17.63 2.28
C LEU A 20 6.01 17.63 3.13
N ARG A 21 6.88 16.64 2.92
CA ARG A 21 8.18 16.55 3.61
C ARG A 21 9.19 17.63 3.21
N ASP A 22 8.97 18.33 2.10
CA ASP A 22 9.79 19.49 1.74
C ASP A 22 9.32 20.75 2.50
N LEU A 23 8.06 20.77 2.98
CA LEU A 23 7.49 21.86 3.78
C LEU A 23 7.72 21.63 5.28
N ASP A 24 7.54 20.39 5.75
CA ASP A 24 7.91 19.96 7.10
C ASP A 24 8.50 18.55 7.07
N ALA A 25 9.80 18.46 7.35
CA ALA A 25 10.55 17.20 7.36
C ALA A 25 10.02 16.20 8.42
N ASN A 26 9.27 16.68 9.42
CA ASN A 26 8.72 15.83 10.48
C ASN A 26 7.43 15.12 10.06
N VAL A 27 6.81 15.44 8.91
CA VAL A 27 5.55 14.82 8.47
C VAL A 27 5.64 13.29 8.49
N GLY A 28 4.73 12.67 9.24
CA GLY A 28 4.63 11.23 9.41
C GLY A 28 5.69 10.62 10.34
N THR A 29 6.42 11.43 11.11
CA THR A 29 7.33 10.99 12.17
C THR A 29 6.71 11.20 13.55
N GLU A 30 7.37 10.73 14.61
CA GLU A 30 6.92 10.96 16.00
C GLU A 30 7.01 12.43 16.43
N ASN A 31 7.84 13.24 15.75
CA ASN A 31 8.03 14.66 16.04
C ASN A 31 7.05 15.56 15.26
N ASP A 32 6.13 14.97 14.52
CA ASP A 32 5.10 15.66 13.74
C ASP A 32 4.09 16.35 14.67
N LYS A 33 4.12 17.69 14.70
CA LYS A 33 3.20 18.47 15.55
C LYS A 33 1.76 18.41 15.07
N GLU A 34 1.53 18.19 13.78
CA GLU A 34 0.20 18.04 13.19
C GLU A 34 -0.29 16.59 13.24
N ASN A 35 0.62 15.67 13.59
CA ASN A 35 0.34 14.25 13.78
C ASN A 35 -0.30 13.58 12.55
N TYR A 36 0.28 13.79 11.35
CA TYR A 36 -0.18 13.13 10.12
C TYR A 36 -0.18 11.60 10.24
N SER A 37 0.62 11.03 11.16
CA SER A 37 0.60 9.59 11.46
C SER A 37 -0.80 9.08 11.85
N GLU A 38 -1.63 9.92 12.47
CA GLU A 38 -3.01 9.56 12.83
C GLU A 38 -3.89 9.33 11.59
N ILE A 39 -3.60 9.98 10.45
CA ILE A 39 -4.33 9.75 9.20
C ILE A 39 -4.12 8.31 8.73
N HIS A 40 -2.89 7.81 8.76
CA HIS A 40 -2.61 6.41 8.40
C HIS A 40 -3.29 5.44 9.36
N LYS A 41 -3.26 5.73 10.66
CA LYS A 41 -3.96 4.93 11.66
C LYS A 41 -5.47 4.90 11.42
N GLN A 42 -6.09 6.03 11.09
CA GLN A 42 -7.50 6.09 10.70
C GLN A 42 -7.80 5.27 9.44
N VAL A 43 -6.90 5.25 8.45
CA VAL A 43 -7.05 4.39 7.27
C VAL A 43 -7.11 2.91 7.69
N VAL A 44 -6.19 2.45 8.54
CA VAL A 44 -6.18 1.07 9.06
C VAL A 44 -7.44 0.76 9.89
N ASP A 45 -7.84 1.69 10.76
CA ASP A 45 -8.97 1.50 11.67
C ASP A 45 -10.34 1.60 10.97
N SER A 46 -10.44 2.34 9.87
CA SER A 46 -11.71 2.61 9.16
C SER A 46 -12.45 1.34 8.73
N ALA A 47 -11.73 0.32 8.25
CA ALA A 47 -12.32 -0.95 7.86
C ALA A 47 -13.00 -1.64 9.05
N TYR A 48 -12.34 -1.62 10.22
CA TYR A 48 -12.88 -2.20 11.45
C TYR A 48 -14.06 -1.41 11.98
N GLU A 49 -14.00 -0.08 11.92
CA GLU A 49 -15.10 0.78 12.33
C GLU A 49 -16.35 0.50 11.49
N VAL A 50 -16.22 0.43 10.16
CA VAL A 50 -17.35 0.11 9.28
C VAL A 50 -17.89 -1.30 9.57
N ILE A 51 -17.03 -2.29 9.77
CA ILE A 51 -17.45 -3.65 10.15
C ILE A 51 -18.18 -3.64 11.49
N LYS A 52 -17.71 -2.87 12.48
CA LYS A 52 -18.36 -2.75 13.79
C LYS A 52 -19.75 -2.13 13.68
N LEU A 53 -19.93 -1.15 12.80
CA LEU A 53 -21.19 -0.41 12.66
C LEU A 53 -22.22 -1.12 11.77
N LYS A 54 -21.79 -1.68 10.63
CA LYS A 54 -22.68 -2.27 9.61
C LYS A 54 -22.54 -3.79 9.46
N GLY A 55 -21.51 -4.39 10.03
CA GLY A 55 -21.21 -5.83 9.95
C GLY A 55 -20.28 -6.22 8.79
N TYR A 56 -20.13 -5.37 7.76
CA TYR A 56 -19.31 -5.65 6.58
C TYR A 56 -19.00 -4.37 5.79
N THR A 57 -17.96 -4.41 4.96
CA THR A 57 -17.66 -3.37 3.94
C THR A 57 -18.20 -3.80 2.58
N SER A 58 -18.70 -2.86 1.77
CA SER A 58 -19.28 -3.19 0.45
C SER A 58 -19.03 -2.13 -0.61
N TRP A 59 -19.41 -0.89 -0.34
CA TRP A 59 -19.43 0.17 -1.36
C TRP A 59 -18.03 0.63 -1.78
N ALA A 60 -17.16 0.92 -0.81
CA ALA A 60 -15.80 1.38 -1.08
C ALA A 60 -14.98 0.33 -1.83
N ILE A 61 -15.06 -0.93 -1.42
CA ILE A 61 -14.38 -2.04 -2.12
C ILE A 61 -14.98 -2.29 -3.51
N GLY A 62 -16.31 -2.19 -3.67
CA GLY A 62 -16.96 -2.31 -4.98
C GLY A 62 -16.52 -1.23 -5.98
N LEU A 63 -16.41 0.02 -5.53
CA LEU A 63 -15.88 1.13 -6.34
C LEU A 63 -14.40 0.92 -6.69
N SER A 64 -13.59 0.48 -5.72
CA SER A 64 -12.18 0.16 -5.95
C SER A 64 -12.01 -0.92 -7.02
N VAL A 65 -12.73 -2.05 -6.90
CA VAL A 65 -12.71 -3.12 -7.90
C VAL A 65 -13.19 -2.63 -9.26
N SER A 66 -14.23 -1.80 -9.31
CA SER A 66 -14.71 -1.22 -10.55
C SER A 66 -13.65 -0.35 -11.24
N HIS A 67 -12.86 0.42 -10.49
CA HIS A 67 -11.77 1.22 -11.05
C HIS A 67 -10.65 0.33 -11.62
N LEU A 68 -10.25 -0.73 -10.90
CA LEU A 68 -9.26 -1.68 -11.39
C LEU A 68 -9.74 -2.38 -12.67
N ALA A 69 -11.01 -2.82 -12.69
CA ALA A 69 -11.62 -3.43 -13.88
C ALA A 69 -11.67 -2.45 -15.06
N CYS A 70 -12.06 -1.18 -14.83
CA CYS A 70 -12.01 -0.16 -15.87
C CYS A 70 -10.59 0.06 -16.40
N ALA A 71 -9.58 0.06 -15.53
CA ALA A 71 -8.20 0.27 -15.95
C ALA A 71 -7.70 -0.82 -16.90
N ILE A 72 -8.03 -2.08 -16.59
CA ILE A 72 -7.70 -3.27 -17.38
C ILE A 72 -8.52 -3.32 -18.68
N LEU A 73 -9.86 -3.26 -18.58
CA LEU A 73 -10.76 -3.41 -19.72
C LEU A 73 -10.61 -2.30 -20.76
N ARG A 74 -10.17 -1.11 -20.35
CA ARG A 74 -9.94 0.02 -21.26
C ARG A 74 -8.47 0.17 -21.67
N ASN A 75 -7.61 -0.77 -21.28
CA ASN A 75 -6.16 -0.72 -21.50
C ASN A 75 -5.56 0.66 -21.18
N SER A 76 -5.95 1.25 -20.04
CA SER A 76 -5.70 2.67 -19.77
C SER A 76 -4.29 2.98 -19.25
N HIS A 77 -3.52 1.95 -18.89
CA HIS A 77 -2.18 2.07 -18.28
C HIS A 77 -2.16 2.99 -17.06
N GLN A 78 -3.24 2.99 -16.26
CA GLN A 78 -3.28 3.71 -14.99
C GLN A 78 -2.48 2.98 -13.92
N VAL A 79 -1.87 3.75 -13.02
CA VAL A 79 -1.10 3.22 -11.89
C VAL A 79 -2.01 3.05 -10.67
N HIS A 80 -2.07 1.84 -10.13
CA HIS A 80 -2.85 1.48 -8.93
C HIS A 80 -1.99 0.69 -7.95
N ALA A 81 -2.18 0.90 -6.64
CA ALA A 81 -1.56 0.03 -5.63
C ALA A 81 -2.33 -1.29 -5.56
N VAL A 82 -1.76 -2.36 -6.10
CA VAL A 82 -2.38 -3.69 -6.14
C VAL A 82 -1.38 -4.77 -5.76
N SER A 83 -1.89 -5.88 -5.23
CA SER A 83 -1.08 -7.03 -4.85
C SER A 83 -0.40 -7.65 -6.08
N THR A 84 0.92 -7.71 -6.06
CA THR A 84 1.76 -8.32 -7.10
C THR A 84 2.94 -9.04 -6.46
N MET A 85 3.63 -9.90 -7.21
CA MET A 85 4.85 -10.55 -6.73
C MET A 85 5.95 -9.49 -6.54
N VAL A 86 6.48 -9.37 -5.32
CA VAL A 86 7.45 -8.33 -4.97
C VAL A 86 8.90 -8.82 -4.87
N SER A 87 9.14 -10.11 -5.13
CA SER A 87 10.50 -10.65 -5.21
C SER A 87 11.33 -9.87 -6.23
N GLY A 88 12.55 -9.48 -5.84
CA GLY A 88 13.46 -8.64 -6.63
C GLY A 88 13.23 -7.13 -6.47
N PHE A 89 12.18 -6.68 -5.78
CA PHE A 89 11.93 -5.27 -5.51
C PHE A 89 12.34 -4.89 -4.09
N HIS A 90 12.92 -3.69 -3.93
CA HIS A 90 13.24 -3.11 -2.62
C HIS A 90 14.06 -4.02 -1.66
N GLY A 91 14.85 -4.94 -2.22
CA GLY A 91 15.68 -5.89 -1.46
C GLY A 91 14.91 -7.09 -0.89
N ILE A 92 13.73 -7.40 -1.40
CA ILE A 92 12.94 -8.58 -1.01
C ILE A 92 13.34 -9.76 -1.90
N SER A 93 13.72 -10.88 -1.30
CA SER A 93 14.07 -12.12 -2.01
C SER A 93 12.89 -13.10 -2.10
N GLU A 94 12.03 -13.07 -1.10
CA GLU A 94 10.97 -14.05 -0.89
C GLU A 94 9.87 -13.89 -1.95
N GLU A 95 9.34 -15.02 -2.42
CA GLU A 95 8.19 -15.05 -3.32
C GLU A 95 6.89 -14.75 -2.54
N VAL A 96 6.67 -13.47 -2.26
CA VAL A 96 5.47 -12.97 -1.59
C VAL A 96 4.72 -11.95 -2.45
N PHE A 97 3.43 -11.80 -2.15
CA PHE A 97 2.55 -10.86 -2.84
C PHE A 97 2.15 -9.73 -1.89
N LEU A 98 2.50 -8.50 -2.26
CA LEU A 98 2.19 -7.27 -1.53
C LEU A 98 1.76 -6.18 -2.50
N SER A 99 1.10 -5.14 -1.98
CA SER A 99 0.67 -4.00 -2.79
C SER A 99 1.85 -3.09 -3.13
N LEU A 100 2.14 -2.96 -4.42
CA LEU A 100 3.02 -1.92 -4.99
C LEU A 100 2.28 -1.15 -6.09
N PRO A 101 2.68 0.08 -6.44
CA PRO A 101 2.07 0.80 -7.55
C PRO A 101 2.38 0.10 -8.86
N CYS A 102 1.35 -0.41 -9.52
CA CYS A 102 1.44 -1.18 -10.75
C CYS A 102 0.69 -0.49 -11.87
N THR A 103 1.27 -0.48 -13.07
CA THR A 103 0.59 -0.06 -14.29
C THR A 103 -0.32 -1.19 -14.77
N LEU A 104 -1.62 -0.91 -14.84
CA LEU A 104 -2.63 -1.88 -15.26
C LEU A 104 -3.07 -1.64 -16.70
N GLY A 105 -2.96 -2.68 -17.52
CA GLY A 105 -3.43 -2.72 -18.91
C GLY A 105 -4.28 -3.96 -19.18
N GLU A 106 -4.59 -4.22 -20.45
CA GLU A 106 -5.41 -5.38 -20.86
C GLU A 106 -4.79 -6.73 -20.45
N ASN A 107 -3.46 -6.79 -20.33
CA ASN A 107 -2.70 -7.95 -19.89
C ASN A 107 -2.51 -8.01 -18.35
N GLY A 108 -3.27 -7.24 -17.58
CA GLY A 108 -3.12 -7.15 -16.13
C GLY A 108 -1.98 -6.22 -15.72
N VAL A 109 -1.09 -6.68 -14.82
CA VAL A 109 0.08 -5.92 -14.37
C VAL A 109 1.13 -5.90 -15.48
N THR A 110 1.36 -4.73 -16.07
CA THR A 110 2.32 -4.54 -17.17
C THR A 110 3.67 -3.99 -16.70
N TYR A 111 3.68 -3.26 -15.58
CA TYR A 111 4.89 -2.68 -15.00
C TYR A 111 4.69 -2.41 -13.51
N VAL A 112 5.74 -2.59 -12.71
CA VAL A 112 5.78 -2.25 -11.28
C VAL A 112 6.65 -1.02 -11.08
N VAL A 113 6.10 0.03 -10.50
CA VAL A 113 6.80 1.30 -10.26
C VAL A 113 7.75 1.14 -9.08
N GLN A 114 9.04 1.31 -9.33
CA GLN A 114 10.07 1.29 -8.29
C GLN A 114 10.13 2.65 -7.56
N GLN A 115 9.41 2.74 -6.45
CA GLN A 115 9.37 3.97 -5.65
C GLN A 115 10.73 4.26 -5.00
N LYS A 116 11.09 5.55 -4.89
CA LYS A 116 12.25 5.97 -4.10
C LYS A 116 11.86 6.04 -2.63
N LEU A 117 11.88 4.88 -1.95
CA LEU A 117 11.57 4.77 -0.53
C LEU A 117 12.75 5.24 0.34
N THR A 118 12.42 5.85 1.49
CA THR A 118 13.42 6.05 2.55
C THR A 118 13.85 4.71 3.15
N ASP A 119 14.96 4.68 3.88
CA ASP A 119 15.39 3.44 4.53
C ASP A 119 14.37 2.95 5.57
N GLN A 120 13.69 3.85 6.26
CA GLN A 120 12.60 3.50 7.17
C GLN A 120 11.41 2.87 6.43
N GLU A 121 10.96 3.48 5.32
CA GLU A 121 9.86 2.95 4.50
C GLU A 121 10.22 1.60 3.86
N ARG A 122 11.46 1.45 3.40
CA ARG A 122 11.98 0.17 2.89
C ARG A 122 11.98 -0.90 3.96
N ASN A 123 12.44 -0.59 5.18
CA ASN A 123 12.46 -1.53 6.29
C ASN A 123 11.04 -1.96 6.69
N MET A 124 10.06 -1.05 6.65
CA MET A 124 8.64 -1.39 6.89
C MET A 124 8.12 -2.35 5.82
N LEU A 125 8.37 -2.06 4.54
CA LEU A 125 7.98 -2.93 3.44
C LEU A 125 8.60 -4.33 3.56
N GLN A 126 9.89 -4.43 3.85
CA GLN A 126 10.60 -5.70 4.04
C GLN A 126 10.03 -6.48 5.24
N LYS A 127 9.72 -5.81 6.35
CA LYS A 127 9.08 -6.43 7.51
C LYS A 127 7.70 -7.00 7.15
N SER A 128 6.93 -6.27 6.35
CA SER A 128 5.63 -6.75 5.82
C SER A 128 5.80 -7.97 4.93
N ALA A 129 6.83 -7.99 4.08
CA ALA A 129 7.15 -9.14 3.22
C ALA A 129 7.49 -10.39 4.05
N LEU A 130 8.35 -10.25 5.06
CA LEU A 130 8.69 -11.35 5.97
C LEU A 130 7.45 -11.89 6.71
N THR A 131 6.61 -10.99 7.24
CA THR A 131 5.37 -11.39 7.94
C THR A 131 4.44 -12.18 7.02
N MET A 132 4.30 -11.77 5.76
CA MET A 132 3.49 -12.50 4.78
C MET A 132 4.11 -13.83 4.38
N HIS A 133 5.44 -13.88 4.24
CA HIS A 133 6.16 -15.11 3.91
C HIS A 133 5.98 -16.18 4.99
N GLU A 134 6.07 -15.80 6.26
CA GLU A 134 5.84 -16.69 7.40
C GLU A 134 4.44 -17.32 7.38
N VAL A 135 3.42 -16.53 7.03
CA VAL A 135 2.05 -17.05 6.91
C VAL A 135 1.91 -17.95 5.68
N GLN A 136 2.47 -17.57 4.54
CA GLN A 136 2.38 -18.32 3.29
C GLN A 136 3.08 -19.67 3.36
N THR A 137 4.23 -19.77 4.01
CA THR A 137 4.97 -21.04 4.19
C THR A 137 4.20 -22.06 5.04
N GLY A 138 3.23 -21.61 5.85
CA GLY A 138 2.34 -22.48 6.61
C GLY A 138 1.16 -23.05 5.82
N LEU A 139 0.92 -22.57 4.58
CA LEU A 139 -0.20 -23.03 3.75
C LEU A 139 0.04 -24.46 3.24
N LYS A 140 -1.01 -25.28 3.30
CA LYS A 140 -1.05 -26.62 2.69
C LYS A 140 -2.09 -26.58 1.57
N PHE A 141 -1.67 -26.89 0.35
CA PHE A 141 -2.51 -26.92 -0.84
C PHE A 141 -2.94 -28.35 -1.16
#